data_AF-F9D2Z5-F1
#
_entry.id   AF-F9D2Z5-F1
#
_cell.length_a   1.000
_cell.length_b   1.000
_cell.length_c   1.000
_cell.angle_alpha   90.00
_cell.angle_beta   90.00
_cell.angle_gamma   90.00
#
_symmetry.space_group_name_H-M   'P 1'
#
loop_
_entity.id
_entity.type
_entity.pdbx_description
1 polymer ?
#
loop_
_entity_poly.entity_id
_entity_poly.type
_entity_poly.pdbx_seq_one_letter_code
_entity_poly.pdbx_strand_id
1 'polypeptide(L)'
;MENKNVIRINGVDYVLKYTIRALFVFEQLTDKPFQVKTVTDNYIFLYSMILACNPDCTLTWQDFLKALDENPDILNNLSQITADVATKQQMFDKVGEKDNGKKKD
;
A
#
# COMPACT_ATOMS: atom_id res chain seq x y z
N MET A 1 -21.00 -7.21 -7.95
CA MET A 1 -20.32 -6.65 -6.76
C MET A 1 -19.08 -5.96 -7.29
N GLU A 2 -19.00 -4.65 -7.18
CA GLU A 2 -17.84 -3.88 -7.60
C GLU A 2 -16.62 -4.32 -6.79
N ASN A 3 -15.53 -4.70 -7.46
CA ASN A 3 -14.30 -5.05 -6.78
C ASN A 3 -13.70 -3.76 -6.19
N LYS A 4 -13.96 -3.49 -4.91
CA LYS A 4 -13.53 -2.29 -4.15
C LYS A 4 -12.02 -2.04 -4.07
N ASN A 5 -11.22 -2.89 -4.72
CA ASN A 5 -9.75 -2.91 -4.65
C ASN A 5 -9.12 -2.71 -6.02
N VAL A 6 -9.81 -2.02 -6.93
CA VAL A 6 -9.34 -1.73 -8.28
C VAL A 6 -9.37 -0.23 -8.50
N ILE A 7 -8.29 0.32 -9.03
CA ILE A 7 -8.27 1.68 -9.57
C ILE A 7 -8.01 1.62 -11.06
N ARG A 8 -8.63 2.54 -11.82
CA ARG A 8 -8.45 2.64 -13.26
C ARG A 8 -7.55 3.82 -13.58
N ILE A 9 -6.38 3.55 -14.15
CA ILE A 9 -5.39 4.56 -14.56
C ILE A 9 -5.12 4.35 -16.05
N ASN A 10 -5.28 5.41 -16.86
CA ASN A 10 -5.03 5.40 -18.30
C ASN A 10 -5.73 4.25 -19.05
N GLY A 11 -6.94 3.89 -18.62
CA GLY A 11 -7.72 2.81 -19.25
C GLY A 11 -7.28 1.39 -18.86
N VAL A 12 -6.39 1.24 -17.88
CA VAL A 12 -5.95 -0.05 -17.32
C VAL A 12 -6.43 -0.15 -15.88
N ASP A 13 -6.94 -1.32 -15.52
CA ASP A 13 -7.40 -1.63 -14.17
C ASP A 13 -6.26 -2.24 -13.35
N TYR A 14 -5.94 -1.60 -12.23
CA TYR A 14 -4.89 -2.04 -11.31
C TYR A 14 -5.50 -2.52 -10.02
N VAL A 15 -5.12 -3.73 -9.60
CA VAL A 15 -5.54 -4.28 -8.30
C VAL A 15 -4.64 -3.75 -7.19
N LEU A 16 -5.23 -3.29 -6.09
CA LEU A 16 -4.52 -2.85 -4.88
C LEU A 16 -4.94 -3.72 -3.70
N LYS A 17 -3.99 -4.44 -3.11
CA LYS A 17 -4.23 -5.22 -1.89
C LYS A 17 -3.05 -5.08 -0.94
N TYR A 18 -3.37 -4.93 0.35
CA TYR A 18 -2.39 -5.13 1.41
C TYR A 18 -1.92 -6.60 1.40
N THR A 19 -0.66 -6.82 1.04
CA THR A 19 -0.03 -8.14 1.02
C THR A 19 1.38 -8.04 1.60
N ILE A 20 1.93 -9.15 2.10
CA ILE A 20 3.33 -9.21 2.55
C ILE A 20 4.28 -8.78 1.41
N ARG A 21 3.96 -9.17 0.16
CA ARG A 21 4.73 -8.75 -1.02
C ARG A 21 4.75 -7.23 -1.18
N ALA A 22 3.63 -6.53 -0.92
CA ALA A 22 3.58 -5.07 -0.97
C ALA A 22 4.49 -4.43 0.09
N LEU A 23 4.65 -5.05 1.26
CA LEU A 23 5.61 -4.59 2.29
C LEU A 23 7.04 -4.71 1.75
N PHE A 24 7.41 -5.87 1.20
CA PHE A 24 8.75 -6.06 0.65
C PHE A 24 9.04 -5.17 -0.56
N VAL A 25 8.05 -4.91 -1.43
CA VAL A 25 8.22 -3.95 -2.53
C VAL A 25 8.48 -2.54 -2.00
N PHE A 26 7.77 -2.12 -0.95
CA PHE A 26 8.06 -0.83 -0.30
C PHE A 26 9.50 -0.77 0.20
N GLU A 27 9.96 -1.82 0.89
CA GLU A 27 11.33 -1.87 1.41
C GLU A 27 12.37 -1.82 0.29
N GLN A 28 12.13 -2.54 -0.81
CA GLN A 28 12.99 -2.53 -2.01
C GLN A 28 13.05 -1.16 -2.68
N LEU A 29 11.92 -0.45 -2.75
CA LEU A 29 11.85 0.89 -3.38
C LEU A 29 12.51 1.97 -2.51
N THR A 30 12.49 1.81 -1.19
CA THR A 30 12.93 2.85 -0.24
C THR A 30 14.29 2.58 0.40
N ASP A 31 14.78 1.34 0.30
CA ASP A 31 15.96 0.81 1.00
C ASP A 31 15.87 0.97 2.53
N LYS A 32 14.66 0.77 3.07
CA LYS A 32 14.33 0.97 4.50
C LYS A 32 13.33 -0.08 4.97
N PRO A 33 13.33 -0.46 6.26
CA PRO A 33 12.28 -1.30 6.83
C PRO A 33 10.90 -0.69 6.62
N PHE A 34 9.89 -1.53 6.43
CA PHE A 34 8.53 -1.08 6.17
C PHE A 34 8.02 -0.22 7.33
N GLN A 35 7.76 1.06 7.02
CA GLN A 35 7.16 1.99 7.96
C GLN A 35 6.54 3.17 7.21
N VAL A 36 5.25 3.43 7.45
CA VAL A 36 4.54 4.57 6.86
C VAL A 36 4.51 5.71 7.89
N LYS A 37 5.34 6.75 7.69
CA LYS A 37 5.43 7.92 8.59
C LYS A 37 5.04 9.22 7.92
N THR A 38 5.29 9.33 6.62
CA THR A 38 5.10 10.53 5.83
C THR A 38 4.03 10.32 4.76
N VAL A 39 3.54 11.43 4.21
CA VAL A 39 2.65 11.40 3.03
C VAL A 39 3.32 10.69 1.86
N THR A 40 4.62 10.92 1.65
CA THR A 40 5.41 10.23 0.63
C THR A 40 5.43 8.72 0.86
N ASP A 41 5.68 8.26 2.09
CA ASP A 41 5.66 6.83 2.41
C ASP A 41 4.28 6.22 2.11
N ASN A 42 3.21 6.95 2.40
CA ASN A 42 1.85 6.49 2.12
C ASN A 42 1.64 6.25 0.61
N TYR A 43 2.03 7.19 -0.24
CA TYR A 43 1.89 7.03 -1.69
C TYR A 43 2.83 5.97 -2.27
N ILE A 44 4.06 5.86 -1.75
CA ILE A 44 4.97 4.77 -2.14
C ILE A 44 4.36 3.43 -1.76
N PHE A 45 3.70 3.32 -0.60
CA PHE A 45 3.09 2.07 -0.18
C PHE A 45 1.87 1.71 -1.05
N LEU A 46 1.02 2.67 -1.40
CA LEU A 46 -0.09 2.45 -2.34
C LEU A 46 0.41 1.97 -3.71
N TYR A 47 1.48 2.58 -4.21
CA TYR A 47 2.14 2.13 -5.44
C TYR A 47 2.77 0.74 -5.29
N SER A 48 3.34 0.42 -4.14
CA SER A 48 3.89 -0.90 -3.84
C SER A 48 2.82 -1.99 -3.87
N MET A 49 1.58 -1.69 -3.46
CA MET A 49 0.44 -2.61 -3.59
C MET A 49 0.10 -2.90 -5.04
N ILE A 50 0.16 -1.88 -5.92
CA ILE A 50 -0.05 -2.05 -7.36
C ILE A 50 1.02 -2.99 -7.91
N LEU A 51 2.30 -2.68 -7.71
CA LEU A 51 3.39 -3.51 -8.22
C LEU A 51 3.32 -4.96 -7.71
N ALA A 52 2.95 -5.16 -6.44
CA ALA A 52 2.86 -6.49 -5.84
C ALA A 52 1.68 -7.34 -6.39
N CYS A 53 0.61 -6.69 -6.85
CA CYS A 53 -0.62 -7.38 -7.28
C CYS A 53 -0.77 -7.49 -8.79
N ASN A 54 0.06 -6.78 -9.56
CA ASN A 54 -0.03 -6.71 -11.01
C ASN A 54 1.36 -7.08 -11.59
N PRO A 55 1.64 -8.38 -11.84
CA PRO A 55 2.99 -8.87 -12.17
C PRO A 55 3.58 -8.30 -13.48
N ASP A 56 2.73 -7.83 -14.39
CA ASP A 56 3.12 -7.16 -15.64
C ASP A 56 2.86 -5.65 -15.59
N CYS A 57 2.94 -5.04 -14.40
CA CYS A 57 2.68 -3.62 -14.22
C CYS A 57 3.69 -2.78 -15.00
N THR A 58 3.21 -2.02 -15.99
CA THR A 58 4.00 -1.02 -16.73
C THR A 58 3.79 0.40 -16.20
N LEU A 59 2.94 0.58 -15.19
CA LEU A 59 2.68 1.88 -14.58
C LEU A 59 3.95 2.37 -13.89
N THR A 60 4.48 3.51 -14.31
CA THR A 60 5.63 4.12 -13.65
C THR A 60 5.18 4.93 -12.44
N TRP A 61 6.13 5.26 -11.55
CA TRP A 61 5.88 6.14 -10.41
C TRP A 61 5.35 7.52 -10.84
N GLN A 62 5.91 8.08 -11.93
CA GLN A 62 5.48 9.38 -12.45
C GLN A 62 4.06 9.33 -13.02
N ASP A 63 3.73 8.27 -13.76
CA ASP A 63 2.37 8.07 -14.29
C ASP A 63 1.34 7.88 -13.18
N PHE A 64 1.73 7.17 -12.11
CA PHE A 64 0.90 7.01 -10.92
C PHE A 64 0.60 8.38 -10.28
N LEU A 65 1.63 9.19 -9.98
CA LEU A 65 1.42 10.51 -9.38
C LEU A 65 0.59 11.43 -10.28
N LYS A 66 0.90 11.48 -11.58
CA LYS A 66 0.12 12.26 -12.56
C LYS A 66 -1.35 11.86 -12.57
N ALA A 67 -1.65 10.56 -12.48
CA ALA A 67 -3.03 10.09 -12.43
C ALA A 67 -3.75 10.54 -11.15
N LEU A 68 -3.06 10.65 -10.01
CA LEU A 68 -3.63 11.17 -8.77
C LEU A 68 -3.92 12.68 -8.85
N ASP A 69 -3.01 13.43 -9.46
CA ASP A 69 -3.17 14.89 -9.66
C ASP A 69 -4.32 15.20 -10.62
N GLU A 70 -4.49 14.38 -11.67
CA GLU A 70 -5.47 14.60 -12.73
C GLU A 70 -6.87 14.03 -12.41
N ASN A 71 -6.96 13.04 -11.53
CA ASN A 71 -8.23 12.39 -11.20
C ASN A 71 -8.46 12.23 -9.68
N PRO A 72 -9.19 13.18 -9.06
CA PRO A 72 -9.55 13.14 -7.64
C PRO A 72 -10.35 11.89 -7.22
N ASP A 73 -11.06 11.24 -8.15
CA ASP A 73 -11.84 10.03 -7.82
C ASP A 73 -10.93 8.84 -7.48
N ILE A 74 -9.69 8.83 -7.96
CA ILE A 74 -8.71 7.82 -7.56
C ILE A 74 -8.37 7.97 -6.08
N LEU A 75 -8.24 9.20 -5.57
CA LEU A 75 -7.99 9.47 -4.15
C LEU A 75 -9.16 9.00 -3.28
N ASN A 76 -10.39 9.16 -3.76
CA ASN A 76 -11.59 8.65 -3.08
C ASN A 76 -11.54 7.12 -2.93
N ASN A 77 -11.19 6.41 -3.99
CA ASN A 77 -11.03 4.94 -3.96
C ASN A 77 -9.87 4.50 -3.04
N LEU A 78 -8.76 5.24 -3.05
CA LEU A 78 -7.60 4.96 -2.18
C LEU A 78 -7.93 5.17 -0.69
N SER A 79 -8.77 6.16 -0.35
CA SER A 79 -9.17 6.40 1.05
C SER A 79 -9.85 5.17 1.68
N GLN A 80 -10.68 4.46 0.91
CA GLN A 80 -11.37 3.25 1.35
C GLN A 80 -10.41 2.08 1.53
N ILE A 81 -9.45 1.93 0.59
CA ILE A 81 -8.39 0.91 0.69
C ILE A 81 -7.51 1.19 1.92
N THR A 82 -7.22 2.46 2.22
CA THR A 82 -6.36 2.87 3.34
C THR A 82 -6.99 2.51 4.70
N ALA A 83 -8.31 2.54 4.83
CA ALA A 83 -9.01 2.12 6.05
C ALA A 83 -8.85 0.60 6.33
N ASP A 84 -8.95 -0.22 5.28
CA ASP A 84 -8.73 -1.66 5.38
C ASP A 84 -7.25 -1.99 5.69
N VAL A 85 -6.34 -1.20 5.13
CA VAL A 85 -4.89 -1.28 5.35
C VAL A 85 -4.54 -0.93 6.80
N ALA A 86 -5.07 0.16 7.34
CA ALA A 86 -4.85 0.57 8.73
C ALA A 86 -5.31 -0.50 9.72
N THR A 87 -6.44 -1.13 9.46
CA THR A 87 -6.95 -2.26 10.26
C THR A 87 -5.98 -3.43 10.27
N LYS A 88 -5.42 -3.80 9.09
CA LYS A 88 -4.44 -4.89 8.98
C LYS A 88 -3.11 -4.55 9.63
N GLN A 89 -2.62 -3.32 9.47
CA GLN A 89 -1.39 -2.85 10.12
C GLN A 89 -1.47 -3.02 11.64
N GLN A 90 -2.58 -2.58 12.25
CA GLN A 90 -2.81 -2.75 13.70
C GLN A 90 -2.81 -4.22 14.14
N MET A 91 -3.23 -5.15 13.29
CA MET A 91 -3.14 -6.59 13.60
C MET A 91 -1.68 -7.07 13.63
N PHE A 92 -0.85 -6.62 12.69
CA PHE A 92 0.58 -6.99 12.65
C PHE A 92 1.35 -6.38 13.83
N ASP A 93 1.11 -5.12 14.16
CA ASP A 93 1.79 -4.45 15.28
C ASP A 93 1.47 -5.15 16.62
N LYS A 94 0.22 -5.57 16.84
CA LYS A 94 -0.20 -6.35 18.03
C LYS A 94 0.43 -7.74 18.12
N VAL A 95 0.85 -8.34 17.01
CA VAL A 95 1.57 -9.62 17.01
C VAL A 95 3.03 -9.40 17.41
N GLY A 96 3.65 -8.29 17.00
CA GLY A 96 5.03 -7.93 17.38
C GLY A 96 5.21 -7.56 18.86
N GLU A 97 4.19 -6.99 19.51
CA GLU A 97 4.27 -6.60 20.93
C GLU A 97 4.17 -7.78 21.92
N LYS A 98 3.65 -8.94 21.51
CA LYS A 98 3.44 -10.08 22.42
C LYS A 98 4.70 -10.85 22.83
N ASP A 99 5.86 -10.55 22.24
CA ASP A 99 7.10 -11.31 22.49
C ASP A 99 8.07 -10.64 23.50
N ASN A 100 7.77 -9.43 23.98
CA ASN A 100 8.70 -8.70 24.86
C ASN A 100 8.41 -8.83 26.37
N GLY A 101 7.87 -9.97 26.80
CA GLY A 101 7.30 -10.14 28.13
C GLY A 101 7.67 -11.43 28.87
N LYS A 102 8.97 -11.72 29.08
CA LYS A 102 9.48 -12.42 30.28
C LYS A 102 11.01 -12.52 30.33
N LYS A 103 11.64 -11.59 31.05
CA LYS A 103 12.72 -11.89 32.01
C LYS A 103 12.54 -10.93 33.18
N LYS A 104 11.89 -11.42 34.24
CA LYS A 104 12.00 -10.85 35.58
C LYS A 104 13.01 -11.73 36.30
N ASP A 105 14.17 -11.17 36.59
CA ASP A 105 15.01 -11.60 37.72
C ASP A 105 14.41 -11.06 39.03
#